data_AF-A0A7H9B2Z8-F1
#
_entry.id   AF-A0A7H9B2Z8-F1
#
_cell.length_a   1.000
_cell.length_b   1.000
_cell.length_c   1.000
_cell.angle_alpha   90.00
_cell.angle_beta   90.00
_cell.angle_gamma   90.00
#
_symmetry.space_group_name_H-M   'P 1'
#
loop_
_entity.id
_entity.type
_entity.pdbx_description
1 polymer ?
#
loop_
_entity_poly.entity_id
_entity_poly.type
_entity_poly.pdbx_seq_one_letter_code
_entity_poly.pdbx_strand_id
1 'polypeptide(L)'
;MIGLKSWSVAFFFYFVVILTLFSIHRSSTKLRHSRYSHWRSSSPPDLLFPVLSKRDDTKELFLRIDRLGISGKELLRFFKVHLLRIMDVDHRQRAAKNTAGVLEPMDVAVSQYYDLFKQYLYTDYTNQDFNDNNHGSGDVGRGDKCAPYDSIVARLTKGVDPRPIHSHNDYWRKIPLFEALAFGASSVEADVWIVPETRDETNDNNDENGEDDDSGMMNQFALAVGHNEDYLDPVNQNLDQLYTKPLRDMLDQVNCRGTSKKNGVFFNSPETTLLLYIDFKSMDSEMTYHLLMDKYLKPLIDQEYISFYDMEMGKSEVINNGNGDEGYYYSGKRHVFLDADLLDLESMIPNTSITSSASFDDIMKHCSISKAKTMWTNHLVRSHINCIRSLIDENHEKNLKTRIWGVPA
;
A
#
# COMPACT_ATOMS: atom_id res chain seq x y z
N MET A 1 40.62 -13.05 24.57
CA MET A 1 39.97 -13.02 25.90
C MET A 1 38.51 -12.66 25.68
N ILE A 2 37.62 -13.61 25.99
CA ILE A 2 36.28 -13.47 26.59
C ILE A 2 35.41 -12.34 26.01
N GLY A 3 34.25 -12.54 25.38
CA GLY A 3 33.36 -13.70 25.35
C GLY A 3 31.91 -13.22 25.49
N LEU A 4 31.08 -13.63 24.51
CA LEU A 4 29.73 -14.19 24.68
C LEU A 4 28.52 -13.29 25.03
N LYS A 5 27.51 -13.46 24.14
CA LYS A 5 26.13 -13.96 24.38
C LYS A 5 24.94 -12.99 24.32
N SER A 6 24.17 -13.18 23.25
CA SER A 6 22.70 -13.20 23.19
C SER A 6 22.04 -13.71 24.47
N TRP A 7 20.97 -13.03 24.93
CA TRP A 7 19.86 -13.62 25.69
C TRP A 7 18.53 -12.92 25.34
N SER A 8 17.56 -13.71 24.90
CA SER A 8 16.12 -13.44 25.05
C SER A 8 15.69 -13.82 26.47
N VAL A 9 14.82 -13.03 27.11
CA VAL A 9 14.04 -13.48 28.27
C VAL A 9 12.62 -12.92 28.19
N ALA A 10 11.67 -13.84 28.06
CA ALA A 10 10.24 -13.62 28.28
C ALA A 10 9.92 -13.81 29.77
N PHE A 11 9.01 -13.01 30.33
CA PHE A 11 8.35 -13.30 31.59
C PHE A 11 6.83 -13.23 31.43
N PHE A 12 6.21 -14.39 31.60
CA PHE A 12 4.80 -14.55 31.96
C PHE A 12 4.65 -14.26 33.45
N PHE A 13 3.67 -13.45 33.84
CA PHE A 13 3.05 -13.56 35.17
C PHE A 13 1.52 -13.54 35.05
N TYR A 14 0.94 -14.65 35.47
CA TYR A 14 -0.46 -14.84 35.81
C TYR A 14 -0.74 -14.13 37.14
N PHE A 15 -1.83 -13.37 37.25
CA PHE A 15 -2.52 -13.19 38.53
C PHE A 15 -4.03 -13.12 38.31
N VAL A 16 -4.71 -14.15 38.80
CA VAL A 16 -6.14 -14.21 39.07
C VAL A 16 -6.28 -14.11 40.59
N VAL A 17 -7.00 -13.11 41.10
CA VAL A 17 -7.74 -13.20 42.36
C VAL A 17 -9.07 -12.44 42.21
N ILE A 18 -10.15 -13.16 42.54
CA ILE A 18 -11.57 -12.77 42.53
C ILE A 18 -11.97 -12.34 43.96
N LEU A 19 -13.10 -11.60 44.07
CA LEU A 19 -14.05 -11.45 45.20
C LEU A 19 -14.03 -10.06 45.85
N THR A 20 -14.96 -9.13 45.58
CA THR A 20 -16.42 -9.01 45.82
C THR A 20 -16.80 -8.24 47.10
N LEU A 21 -17.62 -7.20 46.88
CA LEU A 21 -18.75 -6.69 47.68
C LEU A 21 -18.47 -5.87 48.96
N PHE A 22 -18.97 -4.62 48.99
CA PHE A 22 -20.15 -4.14 49.74
C PHE A 22 -20.44 -2.68 49.28
N SER A 23 -21.52 -2.38 48.54
CA SER A 23 -22.93 -2.16 48.91
C SER A 23 -23.24 -0.83 49.64
N ILE A 24 -24.06 0.01 48.95
CA ILE A 24 -25.23 0.80 49.46
C ILE A 24 -24.87 2.05 50.31
N HIS A 25 -25.45 3.27 50.21
CA HIS A 25 -26.68 3.90 49.67
C HIS A 25 -26.39 5.43 49.58
N ARG A 26 -26.97 6.27 48.71
CA ARG A 26 -28.32 6.90 48.79
C ARG A 26 -28.47 7.79 47.53
N SER A 27 -29.39 7.52 46.59
CA SER A 27 -30.75 8.11 46.45
C SER A 27 -30.76 9.64 46.36
N SER A 28 -31.35 10.37 45.41
CA SER A 28 -32.49 10.18 44.48
C SER A 28 -32.41 11.39 43.49
N THR A 29 -32.72 11.31 42.19
CA THR A 29 -34.08 11.44 41.68
C THR A 29 -34.29 10.83 40.30
N LYS A 30 -35.39 10.07 40.23
CA LYS A 30 -36.06 9.35 39.14
C LYS A 30 -36.20 10.11 37.81
N LEU A 31 -35.91 9.42 36.71
CA LEU A 31 -36.73 9.39 35.48
C LEU A 31 -36.76 7.94 34.96
N ARG A 32 -37.97 7.41 34.71
CA ARG A 32 -38.28 6.00 34.37
C ARG A 32 -38.42 5.81 32.85
N HIS A 33 -38.23 4.54 32.46
CA HIS A 33 -38.48 3.83 31.18
C HIS A 33 -37.27 3.78 30.26
N SER A 34 -36.78 2.66 29.73
CA SER A 34 -37.21 1.25 29.75
C SER A 34 -35.99 0.36 29.52
N ARG A 35 -36.03 -0.87 30.03
CA ARG A 35 -34.94 -1.87 30.00
C ARG A 35 -34.70 -2.39 28.58
N TYR A 36 -33.44 -2.46 28.15
CA TYR A 36 -32.88 -3.62 27.46
C TYR A 36 -31.43 -3.84 27.89
N SER A 37 -31.12 -5.10 28.16
CA SER A 37 -29.97 -5.65 28.84
C SER A 37 -28.86 -6.10 27.89
N HIS A 38 -27.62 -6.06 28.39
CA HIS A 38 -26.49 -6.91 28.01
C HIS A 38 -25.96 -6.83 26.57
N TRP A 39 -24.96 -5.96 26.37
CA TRP A 39 -23.91 -6.20 25.38
C TRP A 39 -22.97 -7.30 25.93
N ARG A 40 -23.28 -8.56 25.61
CA ARG A 40 -22.25 -9.60 25.55
C ARG A 40 -21.49 -9.40 24.25
N SER A 41 -20.15 -9.34 24.36
CA SER A 41 -19.24 -9.58 23.26
C SER A 41 -19.53 -10.98 22.68
N SER A 42 -20.34 -11.03 21.64
CA SER A 42 -20.44 -12.18 20.77
C SER A 42 -19.59 -11.87 19.55
N SER A 43 -18.47 -12.59 19.42
CA SER A 43 -17.81 -12.79 18.13
C SER A 43 -18.88 -13.02 17.06
N PRO A 44 -18.79 -12.42 15.87
CA PRO A 44 -19.77 -12.70 14.81
C PRO A 44 -19.79 -14.21 14.59
N PRO A 45 -20.96 -14.83 14.40
CA PRO A 45 -21.03 -16.25 14.09
C PRO A 45 -20.13 -16.51 12.88
N ASP A 46 -19.29 -17.54 12.98
CA ASP A 46 -18.48 -18.01 11.86
C ASP A 46 -19.40 -18.13 10.65
N LEU A 47 -19.21 -17.25 9.66
CA LEU A 47 -19.95 -17.31 8.41
C LEU A 47 -19.65 -18.68 7.81
N LEU A 48 -20.58 -19.60 7.98
CA LEU A 48 -20.63 -20.87 7.27
C LEU A 48 -20.95 -20.55 5.82
N PHE A 49 -19.91 -20.12 5.09
CA PHE A 49 -19.97 -19.94 3.65
C PHE A 49 -20.18 -21.30 2.96
N PRO A 50 -20.82 -21.31 1.78
CA PRO A 50 -21.05 -22.56 1.07
C PRO A 50 -19.75 -23.32 0.90
N VAL A 51 -19.82 -24.63 1.12
CA VAL A 51 -18.72 -25.56 0.97
C VAL A 51 -18.20 -25.46 -0.49
N LEU A 52 -17.12 -24.72 -0.73
CA LEU A 52 -16.45 -24.64 -2.04
C LEU A 52 -16.26 -26.06 -2.61
N SER A 53 -16.88 -26.38 -3.74
CA SER A 53 -16.96 -27.78 -4.17
C SER A 53 -15.57 -28.34 -4.45
N LYS A 54 -15.34 -29.63 -4.16
CA LYS A 54 -14.10 -30.31 -4.56
C LYS A 54 -13.90 -30.34 -6.08
N ARG A 55 -14.94 -30.06 -6.88
CA ARG A 55 -14.90 -30.06 -8.35
C ARG A 55 -14.64 -28.68 -8.96
N ASP A 56 -14.60 -27.62 -8.16
CA ASP A 56 -14.35 -26.28 -8.70
C ASP A 56 -12.88 -26.15 -9.11
N ASP A 57 -12.62 -25.52 -10.25
CA ASP A 57 -11.30 -24.99 -10.58
C ASP A 57 -11.13 -23.60 -9.95
N THR A 58 -9.91 -23.04 -9.97
CA THR A 58 -9.61 -21.76 -9.34
C THR A 58 -10.44 -20.60 -9.92
N LYS A 59 -10.78 -20.66 -11.23
CA LYS A 59 -11.58 -19.61 -11.89
C LYS A 59 -13.04 -19.63 -11.40
N GLU A 60 -13.66 -20.80 -11.35
CA GLU A 60 -15.02 -20.99 -10.84
C GLU A 60 -15.11 -20.63 -9.34
N LEU A 61 -14.07 -20.97 -8.57
CA LEU A 61 -13.97 -20.56 -7.18
C LEU A 61 -13.96 -19.02 -7.06
N PHE A 62 -13.11 -18.35 -7.80
CA PHE A 62 -13.01 -16.89 -7.80
C PHE A 62 -14.31 -16.22 -8.27
N LEU A 63 -14.95 -16.73 -9.32
CA LEU A 63 -16.28 -16.29 -9.77
C LEU A 63 -17.32 -16.34 -8.63
N ARG A 64 -17.28 -17.38 -7.80
CA ARG A 64 -18.20 -17.50 -6.66
C ARG A 64 -17.89 -16.51 -5.55
N ILE A 65 -16.62 -16.24 -5.28
CA ILE A 65 -16.21 -15.20 -4.32
C ILE A 65 -16.70 -13.84 -4.78
N ASP A 66 -16.51 -13.51 -6.07
CA ASP A 66 -16.94 -12.25 -6.65
C ASP A 66 -18.47 -12.05 -6.55
N ARG A 67 -19.25 -13.11 -6.82
CA ARG A 67 -20.72 -13.12 -6.65
C ARG A 67 -21.21 -12.92 -5.21
N LEU A 68 -20.36 -13.06 -4.19
CA LEU A 68 -20.73 -12.71 -2.82
C LEU A 68 -20.89 -11.19 -2.65
N GLY A 69 -20.30 -10.38 -3.54
CA GLY A 69 -20.33 -8.94 -3.47
C GLY A 69 -19.58 -8.38 -2.24
N ILE A 70 -18.60 -9.13 -1.72
CA ILE A 70 -17.76 -8.71 -0.61
C ILE A 70 -16.48 -8.03 -1.12
N SER A 71 -16.04 -7.02 -0.41
CA SER A 71 -14.88 -6.16 -0.73
C SER A 71 -14.20 -5.76 0.58
N GLY A 72 -13.15 -4.94 0.51
CA GLY A 72 -12.53 -4.34 1.69
C GLY A 72 -12.09 -5.36 2.75
N LYS A 73 -12.34 -5.03 4.03
CA LYS A 73 -11.92 -5.86 5.17
C LYS A 73 -12.63 -7.21 5.21
N GLU A 74 -13.86 -7.29 4.74
CA GLU A 74 -14.67 -8.49 4.65
C GLU A 74 -14.06 -9.48 3.65
N LEU A 75 -13.63 -8.98 2.48
CA LEU A 75 -12.90 -9.77 1.48
C LEU A 75 -11.57 -10.29 2.04
N LEU A 76 -10.79 -9.44 2.72
CA LEU A 76 -9.55 -9.87 3.37
C LEU A 76 -9.79 -10.97 4.41
N ARG A 77 -10.82 -10.79 5.24
CA ARG A 77 -11.21 -11.78 6.26
C ARG A 77 -11.62 -13.10 5.60
N PHE A 78 -12.41 -13.04 4.52
CA PHE A 78 -12.81 -14.22 3.76
C PHE A 78 -11.60 -14.99 3.25
N PHE A 79 -10.68 -14.30 2.55
CA PHE A 79 -9.46 -14.92 2.06
C PHE A 79 -8.63 -15.54 3.17
N LYS A 80 -8.45 -14.83 4.29
CA LYS A 80 -7.68 -15.35 5.43
C LYS A 80 -8.30 -16.62 6.04
N VAL A 81 -9.62 -16.68 6.17
CA VAL A 81 -10.33 -17.86 6.71
C VAL A 81 -10.30 -19.03 5.73
N HIS A 82 -10.33 -18.76 4.43
CA HIS A 82 -10.43 -19.80 3.39
C HIS A 82 -9.12 -20.09 2.65
N LEU A 83 -8.00 -19.46 3.05
CA LEU A 83 -6.73 -19.50 2.32
C LEU A 83 -6.27 -20.93 2.01
N LEU A 84 -6.23 -21.81 3.01
CA LEU A 84 -5.80 -23.20 2.82
C LEU A 84 -6.64 -23.96 1.80
N ARG A 85 -7.94 -23.63 1.70
CA ARG A 85 -8.85 -24.27 0.74
C ARG A 85 -8.69 -23.71 -0.66
N ILE A 86 -8.46 -22.40 -0.79
CA ILE A 86 -8.12 -21.76 -2.06
C ILE A 86 -6.80 -22.35 -2.59
N MET A 87 -5.81 -22.50 -1.72
CA MET A 87 -4.52 -23.14 -2.04
C MET A 87 -4.67 -24.60 -2.47
N ASP A 88 -5.52 -25.40 -1.80
CA ASP A 88 -5.77 -26.79 -2.20
C ASP A 88 -6.39 -26.89 -3.60
N VAL A 89 -7.36 -26.02 -3.91
CA VAL A 89 -7.97 -25.96 -5.25
C VAL A 89 -6.94 -25.59 -6.30
N ASP A 90 -6.15 -24.54 -6.05
CA ASP A 90 -5.13 -24.07 -6.98
C ASP A 90 -4.04 -25.12 -7.23
N HIS A 91 -3.54 -25.75 -6.16
CA HIS A 91 -2.57 -26.82 -6.25
C HIS A 91 -3.10 -28.01 -7.07
N ARG A 92 -4.36 -28.45 -6.83
CA ARG A 92 -4.98 -29.54 -7.60
C ARG A 92 -5.14 -29.18 -9.08
N GLN A 93 -5.52 -27.94 -9.39
CA GLN A 93 -5.63 -27.49 -10.77
C GLN A 93 -4.28 -27.47 -11.49
N ARG A 94 -3.22 -26.97 -10.83
CA ARG A 94 -1.86 -26.99 -11.39
C ARG A 94 -1.35 -28.42 -11.60
N ALA A 95 -1.56 -29.30 -10.61
CA ALA A 95 -1.18 -30.72 -10.71
C ALA A 95 -1.89 -31.43 -11.87
N ALA A 96 -3.17 -31.12 -12.13
CA ALA A 96 -3.91 -31.69 -13.25
C ALA A 96 -3.42 -31.20 -14.63
N LYS A 97 -2.85 -29.98 -14.71
CA LYS A 97 -2.25 -29.45 -15.94
C LYS A 97 -0.86 -29.99 -16.22
N ASN A 98 -0.17 -30.50 -15.20
CA ASN A 98 1.17 -31.05 -15.35
C ASN A 98 1.11 -32.52 -15.79
N THR A 99 1.15 -32.75 -17.10
CA THR A 99 1.14 -34.08 -17.73
C THR A 99 2.41 -34.89 -17.47
N ALA A 100 3.48 -34.30 -16.93
CA ALA A 100 4.76 -34.96 -16.67
C ALA A 100 4.84 -35.66 -15.29
N GLY A 101 3.82 -35.52 -14.44
CA GLY A 101 3.78 -36.17 -13.11
C GLY A 101 4.78 -35.65 -12.09
N VAL A 102 5.57 -34.63 -12.44
CA VAL A 102 6.46 -33.90 -11.54
C VAL A 102 5.72 -32.64 -11.10
N LEU A 103 5.36 -32.54 -9.82
CA LEU A 103 4.86 -31.28 -9.26
C LEU A 103 6.02 -30.29 -9.22
N GLU A 104 6.09 -29.40 -10.23
CA GLU A 104 6.97 -28.24 -10.18
C GLU A 104 6.74 -27.50 -8.85
N PRO A 105 7.79 -27.06 -8.13
CA PRO A 105 7.67 -26.23 -6.94
C PRO A 105 6.72 -25.07 -7.24
N MET A 106 5.88 -24.71 -6.28
CA MET A 106 4.98 -23.58 -6.46
C MET A 106 5.83 -22.35 -6.75
N ASP A 107 5.68 -21.78 -7.96
CA ASP A 107 6.32 -20.53 -8.35
C ASP A 107 5.64 -19.40 -7.55
N VAL A 108 6.08 -19.26 -6.31
CA VAL A 108 5.61 -18.27 -5.34
C VAL A 108 6.51 -17.07 -5.52
N ALA A 109 5.93 -15.98 -6.02
CA ALA A 109 6.67 -14.75 -6.24
C ALA A 109 6.85 -14.03 -4.90
N VAL A 110 5.78 -13.55 -4.28
CA VAL A 110 5.88 -12.81 -3.01
C VAL A 110 5.49 -13.69 -1.83
N SER A 111 4.30 -14.26 -1.90
CA SER A 111 3.81 -15.27 -0.98
C SER A 111 2.57 -15.90 -1.57
N GLN A 112 2.28 -17.16 -1.22
CA GLN A 112 1.07 -17.84 -1.71
C GLN A 112 -0.20 -17.04 -1.43
N TYR A 113 -0.24 -16.30 -0.31
CA TYR A 113 -1.38 -15.44 0.00
C TYR A 113 -1.46 -14.24 -0.94
N TYR A 114 -0.36 -13.51 -1.14
CA TYR A 114 -0.32 -12.38 -2.08
C TYR A 114 -0.65 -12.81 -3.50
N ASP A 115 0.00 -13.86 -3.98
CA ASP A 115 -0.10 -14.30 -5.37
C ASP A 115 -1.52 -14.78 -5.69
N LEU A 116 -2.16 -15.55 -4.80
CA LEU A 116 -3.56 -15.98 -4.97
C LEU A 116 -4.55 -14.82 -4.85
N PHE A 117 -4.31 -13.87 -3.95
CA PHE A 117 -5.19 -12.71 -3.80
C PHE A 117 -5.10 -11.80 -5.03
N LYS A 118 -3.87 -11.55 -5.52
CA LYS A 118 -3.62 -10.84 -6.78
C LYS A 118 -4.27 -11.58 -7.95
N GLN A 119 -4.10 -12.90 -8.05
CA GLN A 119 -4.74 -13.70 -9.09
C GLN A 119 -6.27 -13.53 -9.09
N TYR A 120 -6.91 -13.55 -7.91
CA TYR A 120 -8.35 -13.28 -7.78
C TYR A 120 -8.73 -11.90 -8.31
N LEU A 121 -8.04 -10.85 -7.86
CA LEU A 121 -8.31 -9.47 -8.29
C LEU A 121 -8.16 -9.30 -9.81
N TYR A 122 -7.19 -9.99 -10.39
CA TYR A 122 -6.85 -9.93 -11.82
C TYR A 122 -7.62 -10.94 -12.68
N THR A 123 -8.49 -11.77 -12.08
CA THR A 123 -9.23 -12.78 -12.84
C THR A 123 -10.22 -12.10 -13.77
N ASP A 124 -10.05 -12.31 -15.06
CA ASP A 124 -11.01 -11.85 -16.06
C ASP A 124 -12.15 -12.87 -16.23
N TYR A 125 -13.38 -12.38 -16.06
CA TYR A 125 -14.59 -13.16 -16.20
C TYR A 125 -15.29 -12.96 -17.55
N THR A 126 -14.85 -12.00 -18.38
CA THR A 126 -15.56 -11.64 -19.62
C THR A 126 -15.36 -12.60 -20.78
N ASN A 127 -14.56 -13.66 -20.63
CA ASN A 127 -14.52 -14.76 -21.61
C ASN A 127 -15.48 -15.89 -21.24
N GLN A 128 -16.77 -15.64 -21.47
CA GLN A 128 -17.66 -16.63 -22.07
C GLN A 128 -17.68 -16.36 -23.58
N ASP A 129 -17.10 -17.28 -24.35
CA ASP A 129 -17.44 -17.57 -25.75
C ASP A 129 -17.70 -16.39 -26.70
N PHE A 130 -16.72 -15.49 -26.87
CA PHE A 130 -16.51 -14.90 -28.20
C PHE A 130 -15.43 -15.69 -28.92
N ASN A 131 -15.93 -16.61 -29.75
CA ASN A 131 -15.21 -17.45 -30.68
C ASN A 131 -14.32 -16.59 -31.60
N ASP A 132 -13.04 -16.45 -31.30
CA ASP A 132 -12.06 -15.90 -32.24
C ASP A 132 -10.98 -16.94 -32.56
N ASN A 133 -11.25 -17.68 -33.63
CA ASN A 133 -10.24 -18.47 -34.31
C ASN A 133 -9.30 -17.50 -35.04
N ASN A 134 -8.35 -16.92 -34.30
CA ASN A 134 -7.19 -16.30 -34.93
C ASN A 134 -5.93 -16.54 -34.10
N HIS A 135 -5.26 -17.65 -34.42
CA HIS A 135 -3.85 -17.85 -34.09
C HIS A 135 -3.01 -16.90 -34.96
N GLY A 136 -2.61 -15.78 -34.37
CA GLY A 136 -1.57 -14.91 -34.89
C GLY A 136 -0.69 -14.44 -33.75
N SER A 137 0.54 -14.96 -33.69
CA SER A 137 1.61 -14.35 -32.90
C SER A 137 1.86 -12.95 -33.45
N GLY A 138 1.62 -11.94 -32.61
CA GLY A 138 1.81 -10.54 -32.94
C GLY A 138 0.87 -9.69 -32.10
N ASP A 139 1.46 -8.85 -31.25
CA ASP A 139 0.86 -7.66 -30.62
C ASP A 139 -0.67 -7.62 -30.62
N VAL A 140 -1.29 -8.35 -29.68
CA VAL A 140 -2.74 -8.31 -29.49
C VAL A 140 -3.07 -6.95 -28.88
N GLY A 141 -3.48 -6.03 -29.74
CA GLY A 141 -3.89 -4.69 -29.38
C GLY A 141 -4.77 -4.68 -28.13
N ARG A 142 -4.39 -3.81 -27.18
CA ARG A 142 -5.17 -3.37 -26.02
C ARG A 142 -6.57 -2.89 -26.46
N GLY A 143 -7.48 -3.81 -26.74
CA GLY A 143 -8.91 -3.54 -26.80
C GLY A 143 -9.39 -3.17 -25.40
N ASP A 144 -9.94 -1.97 -25.27
CA ASP A 144 -10.70 -1.39 -24.15
C ASP A 144 -10.80 -2.22 -22.86
N LYS A 145 -9.73 -2.24 -22.05
CA LYS A 145 -9.75 -2.78 -20.67
C LYS A 145 -10.48 -1.86 -19.68
N CYS A 146 -11.36 -0.98 -20.14
CA CYS A 146 -12.11 -0.12 -19.23
C CYS A 146 -13.39 -0.84 -18.78
N ALA A 147 -13.41 -1.28 -17.53
CA ALA A 147 -14.57 -1.94 -16.93
C ALA A 147 -14.73 -1.46 -15.47
N PRO A 148 -15.16 -0.21 -15.22
CA PRO A 148 -15.11 0.37 -13.88
C PRO A 148 -15.87 -0.45 -12.82
N TYR A 149 -16.99 -1.07 -13.19
CA TYR A 149 -17.81 -1.90 -12.28
C TYR A 149 -17.27 -3.30 -12.03
N ASP A 150 -16.47 -3.86 -12.96
CA ASP A 150 -15.86 -5.20 -12.85
C ASP A 150 -14.34 -5.12 -12.58
N SER A 151 -13.86 -3.93 -12.24
CA SER A 151 -12.45 -3.59 -12.03
C SER A 151 -11.89 -4.14 -10.71
N ILE A 152 -10.56 -4.19 -10.62
CA ILE A 152 -9.82 -4.42 -9.37
C ILE A 152 -10.26 -3.41 -8.31
N VAL A 153 -10.45 -2.14 -8.68
CA VAL A 153 -10.93 -1.08 -7.79
C VAL A 153 -12.31 -1.43 -7.23
N ALA A 154 -13.25 -1.87 -8.06
CA ALA A 154 -14.57 -2.28 -7.60
C ALA A 154 -14.52 -3.52 -6.68
N ARG A 155 -13.72 -4.55 -7.03
CA ARG A 155 -13.57 -5.75 -6.20
C ARG A 155 -12.93 -5.45 -4.85
N LEU A 156 -11.98 -4.52 -4.81
CA LEU A 156 -11.18 -4.24 -3.63
C LEU A 156 -11.80 -3.18 -2.71
N THR A 157 -12.29 -2.06 -3.26
CA THR A 157 -12.62 -0.84 -2.50
C THR A 157 -14.07 -0.38 -2.59
N LYS A 158 -14.96 -1.13 -3.25
CA LYS A 158 -16.41 -0.85 -3.19
C LYS A 158 -16.91 -0.94 -1.75
N GLY A 159 -17.64 0.07 -1.27
CA GLY A 159 -18.09 0.17 0.12
C GLY A 159 -16.97 0.47 1.13
N VAL A 160 -15.74 0.77 0.67
CA VAL A 160 -14.63 1.17 1.53
C VAL A 160 -14.52 2.68 1.55
N ASP A 161 -14.75 3.29 2.71
CA ASP A 161 -14.51 4.71 2.91
C ASP A 161 -13.01 5.00 3.02
N PRO A 162 -12.45 5.93 2.24
CA PRO A 162 -11.08 6.38 2.43
C PRO A 162 -10.91 7.04 3.81
N ARG A 163 -9.76 6.81 4.42
CA ARG A 163 -9.40 7.27 5.76
C ARG A 163 -8.03 7.94 5.69
N PRO A 164 -7.81 9.01 6.46
CA PRO A 164 -6.52 9.67 6.58
C PRO A 164 -5.57 8.80 7.44
N ILE A 165 -5.27 7.61 6.94
CA ILE A 165 -4.41 6.60 7.54
C ILE A 165 -3.28 6.36 6.55
N HIS A 166 -2.08 6.30 7.10
CA HIS A 166 -0.87 5.98 6.39
C HIS A 166 -0.42 4.57 6.76
N SER A 167 -0.30 3.68 5.77
CA SER A 167 0.29 2.36 5.96
C SER A 167 1.81 2.50 5.92
N HIS A 168 2.38 2.79 7.10
CA HIS A 168 3.83 2.85 7.30
C HIS A 168 4.47 1.48 7.05
N ASN A 169 5.59 1.45 6.34
CA ASN A 169 6.28 0.24 5.88
C ASN A 169 5.28 -0.77 5.27
N ASP A 170 4.54 -0.35 4.26
CA ASP A 170 3.41 -1.11 3.74
C ASP A 170 3.81 -2.49 3.20
N TYR A 171 5.07 -2.65 2.79
CA TYR A 171 5.65 -3.92 2.37
C TYR A 171 5.78 -4.96 3.50
N TRP A 172 5.58 -4.59 4.77
CA TRP A 172 5.43 -5.55 5.87
C TRP A 172 4.02 -6.15 5.99
N ARG A 173 3.03 -5.61 5.26
CA ARG A 173 1.69 -6.17 5.19
C ARG A 173 1.72 -7.52 4.49
N LYS A 174 0.71 -8.36 4.73
CA LYS A 174 0.67 -9.70 4.12
C LYS A 174 0.38 -9.62 2.63
N ILE A 175 -0.40 -8.61 2.24
CA ILE A 175 -0.63 -8.27 0.85
C ILE A 175 -0.43 -6.76 0.64
N PRO A 176 0.83 -6.29 0.42
CA PRO A 176 1.14 -4.88 0.24
C PRO A 176 0.26 -4.21 -0.82
N LEU A 177 0.03 -2.92 -0.66
CA LEU A 177 -0.93 -2.04 -1.33
C LEU A 177 -2.39 -2.47 -1.12
N PHE A 178 -2.73 -3.71 -1.43
CA PHE A 178 -4.12 -4.20 -1.40
C PHE A 178 -4.70 -4.22 0.00
N GLU A 179 -3.92 -4.62 1.01
CA GLU A 179 -4.35 -4.60 2.41
C GLU A 179 -4.66 -3.17 2.84
N ALA A 180 -3.75 -2.22 2.57
CA ALA A 180 -3.92 -0.81 2.90
C ALA A 180 -5.20 -0.23 2.28
N LEU A 181 -5.40 -0.42 0.96
CA LEU A 181 -6.57 0.07 0.24
C LEU A 181 -7.88 -0.56 0.75
N ALA A 182 -7.89 -1.86 1.02
CA ALA A 182 -9.05 -2.55 1.59
C ALA A 182 -9.44 -2.05 2.99
N PHE A 183 -8.49 -1.50 3.75
CA PHE A 183 -8.75 -0.83 5.03
C PHE A 183 -9.14 0.65 4.90
N GLY A 184 -9.06 1.21 3.68
CA GLY A 184 -9.34 2.60 3.38
C GLY A 184 -8.12 3.53 3.51
N ALA A 185 -6.89 3.03 3.65
CA ALA A 185 -5.73 3.90 3.82
C ALA A 185 -5.50 4.75 2.56
N SER A 186 -5.56 6.07 2.70
CA SER A 186 -5.28 7.03 1.62
C SER A 186 -3.78 7.33 1.46
N SER A 187 -2.91 6.58 2.14
CA SER A 187 -1.47 6.71 2.02
C SER A 187 -0.74 5.40 2.34
N VAL A 188 0.34 5.12 1.61
CA VAL A 188 1.22 3.94 1.76
C VAL A 188 2.68 4.35 1.60
N GLU A 189 3.62 3.55 2.12
CA GLU A 189 5.06 3.81 2.07
C GLU A 189 5.86 2.58 1.60
N ALA A 190 6.89 2.83 0.78
CA ALA A 190 7.88 1.84 0.37
C ALA A 190 9.32 2.34 0.60
N ASP A 191 10.12 1.55 1.32
CA ASP A 191 11.56 1.73 1.45
C ASP A 191 12.21 1.13 0.20
N VAL A 192 12.94 1.94 -0.57
CA VAL A 192 13.54 1.49 -1.84
C VAL A 192 15.06 1.48 -1.81
N TRP A 193 15.62 0.45 -2.43
CA TRP A 193 17.06 0.23 -2.57
C TRP A 193 17.40 0.02 -4.05
N ILE A 194 18.44 0.70 -4.52
CA ILE A 194 19.07 0.41 -5.81
C ILE A 194 19.73 -0.95 -5.71
N VAL A 195 19.38 -1.84 -6.64
CA VAL A 195 19.95 -3.19 -6.77
C VAL A 195 20.20 -3.50 -8.25
N PRO A 196 21.18 -4.34 -8.59
CA PRO A 196 21.33 -4.82 -9.96
C PRO A 196 20.05 -5.56 -10.42
N GLU A 197 19.59 -5.28 -11.63
CA GLU A 197 18.50 -6.00 -12.27
C GLU A 197 18.96 -7.43 -12.56
N THR A 198 18.23 -8.42 -12.06
CA THR A 198 18.46 -9.82 -12.39
C THR A 198 18.00 -10.07 -13.83
N ARG A 199 18.94 -10.16 -14.77
CA ARG A 199 18.65 -10.61 -16.13
C ARG A 199 18.54 -12.13 -16.14
N ASP A 200 17.44 -12.67 -16.67
CA ASP A 200 17.34 -14.09 -17.00
C ASP A 200 18.44 -14.41 -18.04
N GLU A 201 19.40 -15.27 -17.67
CA GLU A 201 20.53 -15.69 -18.52
C GLU A 201 20.08 -16.38 -19.83
N THR A 202 18.79 -16.70 -19.99
CA THR A 202 18.25 -17.41 -21.17
C THR A 202 17.86 -16.51 -22.34
N ASN A 203 17.83 -15.18 -22.16
CA ASN A 203 17.49 -14.22 -23.22
C ASN A 203 18.71 -13.49 -23.79
N ASP A 204 19.90 -14.10 -23.69
CA ASP A 204 21.14 -13.56 -24.26
C ASP A 204 21.23 -13.86 -25.77
N ASN A 205 20.26 -13.36 -26.53
CA ASN A 205 20.35 -13.31 -27.98
C ASN A 205 19.99 -11.90 -28.45
N ASN A 206 21.04 -11.17 -28.84
CA ASN A 206 21.06 -9.90 -29.57
C ASN A 206 21.08 -8.65 -28.68
N ASP A 207 22.28 -8.23 -28.27
CA ASP A 207 22.68 -6.82 -28.36
C ASP A 207 24.22 -6.71 -28.30
N GLU A 208 24.88 -7.16 -29.37
CA GLU A 208 26.30 -6.87 -29.64
C GLU A 208 26.51 -5.51 -30.35
N ASN A 209 25.46 -4.70 -30.50
CA ASN A 209 25.55 -3.36 -31.07
C ASN A 209 25.46 -2.33 -29.93
N GLY A 210 26.56 -2.17 -29.20
CA GLY A 210 26.72 -1.12 -28.20
C GLY A 210 26.64 0.26 -28.84
N GLU A 211 25.44 0.85 -28.82
CA GLU A 211 25.32 2.29 -28.62
C GLU A 211 25.29 2.53 -27.11
N ASP A 212 26.27 3.28 -26.61
CA ASP A 212 26.31 3.85 -25.26
C ASP A 212 25.16 4.85 -25.09
N ASP A 213 23.92 4.37 -25.09
CA ASP A 213 22.75 5.12 -24.70
C ASP A 213 22.55 4.96 -23.19
N ASP A 214 22.36 6.07 -22.50
CA ASP A 214 22.15 6.16 -21.05
C ASP A 214 20.91 5.32 -20.60
N SER A 215 20.00 5.05 -21.54
CA SER A 215 18.88 4.11 -21.38
C SER A 215 19.32 2.68 -21.04
N GLY A 216 20.49 2.25 -21.51
CA GLY A 216 21.08 0.95 -21.22
C GLY A 216 21.53 0.79 -19.76
N MET A 217 21.89 1.89 -19.09
CA MET A 217 22.30 1.88 -17.68
C MET A 217 21.09 1.76 -16.75
N MET A 218 19.99 2.46 -17.04
CA MET A 218 18.74 2.37 -16.24
C MET A 218 18.11 0.98 -16.26
N ASN A 219 18.33 0.22 -17.33
CA ASN A 219 17.89 -1.18 -17.46
C ASN A 219 18.78 -2.19 -16.72
N GLN A 220 19.87 -1.74 -16.09
CA GLN A 220 20.74 -2.59 -15.27
C GLN A 220 20.40 -2.54 -13.78
N PHE A 221 19.51 -1.65 -13.35
CA PHE A 221 19.16 -1.48 -11.95
C PHE A 221 17.65 -1.51 -11.73
N ALA A 222 17.25 -2.04 -10.57
CA ALA A 222 15.89 -2.01 -10.06
C ALA A 222 15.83 -1.22 -8.74
N LEU A 223 14.63 -0.82 -8.35
CA LEU A 223 14.28 -0.41 -6.99
C LEU A 223 13.62 -1.59 -6.27
N ALA A 224 14.42 -2.36 -5.51
CA ALA A 224 13.91 -3.37 -4.60
C ALA A 224 13.26 -2.71 -3.38
N VAL A 225 12.24 -3.34 -2.81
CA VAL A 225 11.49 -2.83 -1.67
C VAL A 225 11.79 -3.66 -0.43
N GLY A 226 12.15 -3.00 0.66
CA GLY A 226 12.34 -3.66 1.96
C GLY A 226 13.03 -2.77 2.99
N HIS A 227 12.90 -3.13 4.26
CA HIS A 227 13.49 -2.33 5.35
C HIS A 227 14.99 -2.60 5.56
N ASN A 228 15.42 -3.83 5.25
CA ASN A 228 16.76 -4.33 5.51
C ASN A 228 17.35 -4.82 4.19
N GLU A 229 18.49 -4.26 3.82
CA GLU A 229 19.22 -4.59 2.58
C GLU A 229 19.49 -6.09 2.44
N ASP A 230 19.83 -6.78 3.54
CA ASP A 230 20.13 -8.21 3.56
C ASP A 230 18.95 -9.14 3.21
N TYR A 231 17.71 -8.61 3.23
CA TYR A 231 16.48 -9.40 3.02
C TYR A 231 15.71 -8.95 1.77
N LEU A 232 16.34 -8.21 0.87
CA LEU A 232 15.72 -7.78 -0.38
C LEU A 232 15.48 -8.97 -1.31
N ASP A 233 14.31 -8.95 -1.96
CA ASP A 233 13.98 -9.84 -3.07
C ASP A 233 13.74 -8.96 -4.31
N PRO A 234 14.79 -8.66 -5.10
CA PRO A 234 14.68 -7.70 -6.20
C PRO A 234 13.81 -8.22 -7.36
N VAL A 235 13.65 -9.54 -7.48
CA VAL A 235 12.86 -10.18 -8.53
C VAL A 235 11.36 -10.00 -8.24
N ASN A 236 10.94 -10.37 -7.03
CA ASN A 236 9.51 -10.45 -6.71
C ASN A 236 8.99 -9.26 -5.89
N GLN A 237 9.86 -8.59 -5.14
CA GLN A 237 9.51 -7.50 -4.23
C GLN A 237 10.21 -6.20 -4.64
N ASN A 238 10.09 -5.82 -5.91
CA ASN A 238 10.45 -4.49 -6.38
C ASN A 238 9.25 -3.53 -6.42
N LEU A 239 9.54 -2.24 -6.60
CA LEU A 239 8.55 -1.17 -6.56
C LEU A 239 7.42 -1.36 -7.58
N ASP A 240 7.72 -1.95 -8.74
CA ASP A 240 6.71 -2.20 -9.77
C ASP A 240 5.76 -3.33 -9.38
N GLN A 241 6.30 -4.47 -8.94
CA GLN A 241 5.51 -5.65 -8.60
C GLN A 241 4.54 -5.43 -7.44
N LEU A 242 4.94 -4.61 -6.46
CA LEU A 242 4.17 -4.33 -5.25
C LEU A 242 3.29 -3.07 -5.35
N TYR A 243 3.71 -2.04 -6.10
CA TYR A 243 3.04 -0.74 -6.09
C TYR A 243 2.69 -0.19 -7.47
N THR A 244 3.67 0.22 -8.30
CA THR A 244 3.37 1.06 -9.47
C THR A 244 2.58 0.35 -10.56
N LYS A 245 2.84 -0.93 -10.84
CA LYS A 245 2.05 -1.71 -11.79
C LYS A 245 0.65 -2.05 -11.28
N PRO A 246 0.46 -2.55 -10.05
CA PRO A 246 -0.88 -2.68 -9.47
C PRO A 246 -1.70 -1.38 -9.50
N LEU A 247 -1.09 -0.24 -9.17
CA LEU A 247 -1.74 1.06 -9.27
C LEU A 247 -2.13 1.40 -10.71
N ARG A 248 -1.21 1.23 -11.66
CA ARG A 248 -1.47 1.47 -13.08
C ARG A 248 -2.60 0.59 -13.61
N ASP A 249 -2.59 -0.70 -13.28
CA ASP A 249 -3.62 -1.65 -13.71
C ASP A 249 -5.00 -1.30 -13.15
N MET A 250 -5.07 -0.90 -11.87
CA MET A 250 -6.29 -0.40 -11.25
C MET A 250 -6.82 0.85 -11.96
N LEU A 251 -5.94 1.80 -12.26
CA LEU A 251 -6.29 3.08 -12.87
C LEU A 251 -6.68 2.93 -14.35
N ASP A 252 -6.00 2.06 -15.11
CA ASP A 252 -6.36 1.70 -16.49
C ASP A 252 -7.79 1.15 -16.59
N GLN A 253 -8.25 0.40 -15.58
CA GLN A 253 -9.58 -0.21 -15.59
C GLN A 253 -10.73 0.75 -15.27
N VAL A 254 -10.44 1.85 -14.56
CA VAL A 254 -11.45 2.83 -14.12
C VAL A 254 -11.42 4.16 -14.88
N ASN A 255 -10.42 4.36 -15.74
CA ASN A 255 -10.24 5.57 -16.55
C ASN A 255 -10.39 5.27 -18.04
N CYS A 256 -11.63 5.23 -18.53
CA CYS A 256 -11.91 5.02 -19.95
C CYS A 256 -11.41 6.18 -20.82
N ARG A 257 -11.07 5.89 -22.08
CA ARG A 257 -10.72 6.92 -23.06
C ARG A 257 -11.85 7.95 -23.19
N GLY A 258 -11.50 9.23 -23.21
CA GLY A 258 -12.43 10.34 -23.46
C GLY A 258 -13.00 11.04 -22.22
N THR A 259 -12.66 10.60 -21.00
CA THR A 259 -13.02 11.34 -19.78
C THR A 259 -11.91 12.31 -19.39
N SER A 260 -12.24 13.60 -19.27
CA SER A 260 -11.29 14.64 -18.82
C SER A 260 -10.98 14.53 -17.32
N LYS A 261 -11.92 13.99 -16.53
CA LYS A 261 -11.71 13.69 -15.12
C LYS A 261 -11.13 12.29 -14.97
N LYS A 262 -10.03 12.18 -14.22
CA LYS A 262 -9.44 10.89 -13.81
C LYS A 262 -10.02 10.43 -12.47
N ASN A 263 -10.28 9.15 -12.35
CA ASN A 263 -10.70 8.44 -11.15
C ASN A 263 -9.49 7.78 -10.49
N GLY A 264 -9.48 7.79 -9.16
CA GLY A 264 -8.51 7.11 -8.30
C GLY A 264 -8.94 5.70 -7.91
N VAL A 265 -8.32 5.19 -6.84
CA VAL A 265 -8.40 3.77 -6.44
C VAL A 265 -9.53 3.44 -5.46
N PHE A 266 -10.39 4.41 -5.14
CA PHE A 266 -11.52 4.23 -4.24
C PHE A 266 -12.84 4.30 -5.00
N PHE A 267 -13.55 3.17 -5.10
CA PHE A 267 -14.76 3.06 -5.91
C PHE A 267 -15.85 4.09 -5.55
N ASN A 268 -16.09 4.32 -4.26
CA ASN A 268 -17.13 5.24 -3.78
C ASN A 268 -16.68 6.70 -3.65
N SER A 269 -15.37 6.96 -3.77
CA SER A 269 -14.77 8.30 -3.65
C SER A 269 -13.63 8.46 -4.66
N PRO A 270 -13.92 8.37 -5.97
CA PRO A 270 -12.90 8.28 -7.01
C PRO A 270 -12.03 9.55 -7.12
N GLU A 271 -12.45 10.68 -6.58
CA GLU A 271 -11.64 11.90 -6.47
C GLU A 271 -10.58 11.85 -5.36
N THR A 272 -10.57 10.82 -4.52
CA THR A 272 -9.63 10.75 -3.40
C THR A 272 -8.22 10.45 -3.88
N THR A 273 -7.28 11.34 -3.56
CA THR A 273 -5.85 11.15 -3.80
C THR A 273 -5.28 10.06 -2.89
N LEU A 274 -4.55 9.12 -3.48
CA LEU A 274 -3.66 8.20 -2.76
C LEU A 274 -2.25 8.82 -2.71
N LEU A 275 -1.65 8.91 -1.53
CA LEU A 275 -0.25 9.33 -1.36
C LEU A 275 0.67 8.11 -1.28
N LEU A 276 1.58 7.97 -2.25
CA LEU A 276 2.65 6.98 -2.26
C LEU A 276 3.95 7.63 -1.77
N TYR A 277 4.41 7.27 -0.57
CA TYR A 277 5.69 7.68 -0.02
C TYR A 277 6.78 6.71 -0.46
N ILE A 278 7.91 7.25 -0.89
CA ILE A 278 9.10 6.48 -1.29
C ILE A 278 10.25 6.93 -0.39
N ASP A 279 10.74 6.04 0.47
CA ASP A 279 11.86 6.30 1.38
C ASP A 279 13.15 5.77 0.74
N PHE A 280 14.09 6.68 0.45
CA PHE A 280 15.32 6.38 -0.27
C PHE A 280 16.36 5.83 0.72
N LYS A 281 16.69 4.55 0.58
CA LYS A 281 17.64 3.89 1.49
C LYS A 281 19.05 3.80 0.94
N SER A 282 19.22 3.78 -0.38
CA SER A 282 20.53 3.82 -1.02
C SER A 282 21.19 5.19 -0.85
N MET A 283 22.52 5.21 -0.70
CA MET A 283 23.29 6.46 -0.58
C MET A 283 23.18 7.34 -1.83
N ASP A 284 23.01 6.74 -3.00
CA ASP A 284 22.89 7.44 -4.28
C ASP A 284 21.44 7.88 -4.51
N SER A 285 21.08 9.01 -3.91
CA SER A 285 19.73 9.58 -4.03
C SER A 285 19.42 10.09 -5.42
N GLU A 286 20.43 10.52 -6.18
CA GLU A 286 20.26 11.02 -7.55
C GLU A 286 19.86 9.86 -8.48
N MET A 287 20.63 8.77 -8.48
CA MET A 287 20.28 7.56 -9.23
C MET A 287 18.94 6.97 -8.79
N THR A 288 18.65 6.96 -7.48
CA THR A 288 17.35 6.48 -6.97
C THR A 288 16.21 7.31 -7.55
N TYR A 289 16.37 8.64 -7.61
CA TYR A 289 15.38 9.55 -8.17
C TYR A 289 15.20 9.35 -9.68
N HIS A 290 16.29 9.19 -10.44
CA HIS A 290 16.22 8.91 -11.87
C HIS A 290 15.48 7.60 -12.18
N LEU A 291 15.83 6.51 -11.48
CA LEU A 291 15.13 5.23 -11.61
C LEU A 291 13.64 5.38 -11.26
N LEU A 292 13.32 6.04 -10.14
CA LEU A 292 11.94 6.28 -9.72
C LEU A 292 11.15 6.99 -10.82
N MET A 293 11.68 8.10 -11.35
CA MET A 293 11.00 8.90 -12.37
C MET A 293 10.82 8.13 -13.67
N ASP A 294 11.91 7.60 -14.25
CA ASP A 294 11.89 7.08 -15.62
C ASP A 294 11.39 5.65 -15.75
N LYS A 295 11.62 4.82 -14.74
CA LYS A 295 11.22 3.41 -14.79
C LYS A 295 9.87 3.15 -14.13
N TYR A 296 9.62 3.77 -12.98
CA TYR A 296 8.47 3.42 -12.13
C TYR A 296 7.30 4.40 -12.23
N LEU A 297 7.56 5.71 -12.33
CA LEU A 297 6.51 6.73 -12.38
C LEU A 297 6.11 7.11 -13.80
N LYS A 298 7.04 7.08 -14.76
CA LYS A 298 6.77 7.44 -16.17
C LYS A 298 5.52 6.77 -16.75
N PRO A 299 5.27 5.45 -16.59
CA PRO A 299 4.07 4.82 -17.13
C PRO A 299 2.75 5.35 -16.56
N LEU A 300 2.76 5.88 -15.33
CA LEU A 300 1.61 6.52 -14.69
C LEU A 300 1.50 7.99 -15.10
N ILE A 301 2.62 8.70 -15.25
CA ILE A 301 2.69 10.09 -15.71
C ILE A 301 2.18 10.21 -17.16
N ASP A 302 2.63 9.32 -18.05
CA ASP A 302 2.23 9.31 -19.47
C ASP A 302 0.72 9.06 -19.65
N GLN A 303 0.06 8.44 -18.67
CA GLN A 303 -1.40 8.23 -18.64
C GLN A 303 -2.17 9.31 -17.86
N GLU A 304 -1.46 10.34 -17.37
CA GLU A 304 -1.98 11.43 -16.55
C GLU A 304 -2.61 10.96 -15.22
N TYR A 305 -2.09 9.87 -14.65
CA TYR A 305 -2.57 9.34 -13.37
C TYR A 305 -1.89 9.95 -12.16
N ILE A 306 -0.73 10.57 -12.34
CA ILE A 306 0.00 11.27 -11.26
C ILE A 306 -0.35 12.76 -11.29
N SER A 307 -0.82 13.27 -10.16
CA SER A 307 -1.04 14.71 -9.96
C SER A 307 0.28 15.47 -10.02
N PHE A 308 0.24 16.71 -10.47
CA PHE A 308 1.43 17.55 -10.57
C PHE A 308 1.17 18.95 -10.05
N TYR A 309 2.26 19.61 -9.65
CA TYR A 309 2.29 21.04 -9.43
C TYR A 309 2.76 21.72 -10.71
N ASP A 310 1.96 22.69 -11.17
CA ASP A 310 2.28 23.54 -12.31
C ASP A 310 3.23 24.65 -11.83
N MET A 311 4.49 24.58 -12.30
CA MET A 311 5.54 25.52 -11.92
C MET A 311 5.48 26.83 -12.72
N GLU A 312 4.82 26.84 -13.89
CA GLU A 312 4.63 28.08 -14.67
C GLU A 312 3.61 29.00 -14.00
N MET A 313 2.57 28.43 -13.40
CA MET A 313 1.59 29.18 -12.59
C MET A 313 2.15 29.69 -11.26
N GLY A 314 3.31 29.18 -10.83
CA GLY A 314 3.87 29.40 -9.50
C GLY A 314 5.31 29.87 -9.51
N LYS A 315 5.68 30.84 -10.37
CA LYS A 315 7.02 31.45 -10.41
C LYS A 315 7.51 31.84 -9.00
N SER A 316 8.40 31.02 -8.47
CA SER A 316 9.34 31.35 -7.40
C SER A 316 10.56 30.47 -7.63
N GLU A 317 11.72 31.13 -7.68
CA GLU A 317 13.04 30.55 -7.93
C GLU A 317 13.28 29.35 -7.02
N VAL A 318 13.53 28.16 -7.59
CA VAL A 318 13.88 26.96 -6.82
C VAL A 318 15.28 26.46 -7.17
N ILE A 319 15.96 26.06 -6.10
CA ILE A 319 17.33 25.62 -6.01
C ILE A 319 17.62 24.36 -6.85
N ASN A 320 18.82 24.45 -7.42
CA ASN A 320 19.66 23.56 -8.19
C ASN A 320 19.74 22.07 -7.73
N ASN A 321 19.03 21.20 -8.43
CA ASN A 321 19.48 19.85 -8.81
C ASN A 321 19.65 19.78 -10.36
N GLY A 322 20.11 20.87 -10.99
CA GLY A 322 20.33 20.95 -12.44
C GLY A 322 19.17 21.52 -13.29
N ASN A 323 17.90 21.42 -12.87
CA ASN A 323 16.72 21.80 -13.71
C ASN A 323 15.63 22.60 -12.96
N GLY A 324 16.01 23.49 -12.05
CA GLY A 324 15.17 24.06 -10.98
C GLY A 324 13.80 24.63 -11.35
N ASP A 325 13.60 25.09 -12.59
CA ASP A 325 12.39 25.81 -13.00
C ASP A 325 11.48 25.05 -14.00
N GLU A 326 11.97 23.95 -14.60
CA GLU A 326 11.22 23.23 -15.65
C GLU A 326 10.78 21.81 -15.23
N GLY A 327 11.20 21.36 -14.05
CA GLY A 327 10.89 20.02 -13.54
C GLY A 327 11.77 18.94 -14.14
N TYR A 328 11.53 17.68 -13.74
CA TYR A 328 12.37 16.55 -14.16
C TYR A 328 12.34 16.34 -15.68
N TYR A 329 11.17 16.44 -16.31
CA TYR A 329 10.97 16.27 -17.74
C TYR A 329 10.98 17.58 -18.56
N TYR A 330 11.48 18.68 -17.99
CA TYR A 330 11.49 19.99 -18.66
C TYR A 330 10.11 20.42 -19.21
N SER A 331 9.05 20.14 -18.46
CA SER A 331 7.66 20.34 -18.89
C SER A 331 6.91 21.38 -18.08
N GLY A 332 7.58 22.04 -17.14
CA GLY A 332 6.95 22.93 -16.17
C GLY A 332 6.09 22.20 -15.13
N LYS A 333 6.15 20.85 -15.07
CA LYS A 333 5.38 20.02 -14.13
C LYS A 333 6.27 19.30 -13.11
N ARG A 334 5.91 19.38 -11.83
CA ARG A 334 6.53 18.61 -10.74
C ARG A 334 5.58 17.51 -10.26
N HIS A 335 6.00 16.26 -10.37
CA HIS A 335 5.21 15.08 -9.99
C HIS A 335 5.58 14.48 -8.63
N VAL A 336 6.80 14.74 -8.16
CA VAL A 336 7.31 14.26 -6.87
C VAL A 336 7.56 15.44 -5.95
N PHE A 337 7.15 15.28 -4.69
CA PHE A 337 7.22 16.31 -3.66
C PHE A 337 8.09 15.81 -2.52
N LEU A 338 8.86 16.71 -1.93
CA LEU A 338 9.59 16.43 -0.70
C LEU A 338 8.60 16.37 0.46
N ASP A 339 8.92 15.55 1.46
CA ASP A 339 8.22 15.59 2.74
C ASP A 339 8.91 16.64 3.62
N ALA A 340 8.16 17.66 4.04
CA ALA A 340 8.72 18.72 4.87
C ALA A 340 8.90 18.24 6.33
N ASP A 341 9.85 18.82 7.05
CA ASP A 341 9.94 18.60 8.50
C ASP A 341 8.80 19.34 9.20
N LEU A 342 7.95 18.60 9.90
CA LEU A 342 6.83 19.17 10.66
C LEU A 342 7.30 20.11 11.78
N LEU A 343 8.53 19.92 12.28
CA LEU A 343 9.12 20.71 13.37
C LEU A 343 9.93 21.93 12.90
N ASP A 344 10.28 22.00 11.61
CA ASP A 344 11.09 23.09 11.05
C ASP A 344 10.56 23.56 9.68
N LEU A 345 9.51 24.38 9.75
CA LEU A 345 8.90 25.00 8.58
C LEU A 345 9.72 26.13 7.94
N GLU A 346 10.82 26.59 8.59
CA GLU A 346 11.70 27.62 8.05
C GLU A 346 12.71 27.00 7.06
N SER A 347 13.11 25.75 7.31
CA SER A 347 13.96 24.97 6.39
C SER A 347 13.26 24.56 5.09
N MET A 348 11.93 24.64 5.04
CA MET A 348 11.15 24.17 3.90
C MET A 348 11.34 25.07 2.67
N ILE A 349 11.72 24.46 1.55
CA ILE A 349 11.72 25.14 0.25
C ILE A 349 10.26 25.38 -0.19
N PRO A 350 9.89 26.61 -0.58
CA PRO A 350 8.52 26.90 -1.01
C PRO A 350 8.05 26.00 -2.17
N ASN A 351 6.78 25.58 -2.12
CA ASN A 351 6.11 24.79 -3.18
C ASN A 351 6.76 23.43 -3.52
N THR A 352 7.68 22.90 -2.69
CA THR A 352 8.28 21.57 -2.91
C THR A 352 7.57 20.46 -2.16
N SER A 353 6.70 20.80 -1.20
CA SER A 353 6.09 19.86 -0.27
C SER A 353 4.58 20.04 -0.23
N ILE A 354 3.84 18.94 -0.14
CA ILE A 354 2.38 18.91 0.11
C ILE A 354 2.04 18.29 1.46
N THR A 355 3.03 17.65 2.08
CA THR A 355 2.94 17.04 3.40
C THR A 355 4.13 17.47 4.24
N SER A 356 3.95 17.34 5.55
CA SER A 356 5.04 17.41 6.50
C SER A 356 4.94 16.28 7.51
N SER A 357 6.07 15.78 7.99
CA SER A 357 6.07 14.71 8.96
C SER A 357 7.10 14.86 10.08
N ALA A 358 6.81 14.20 11.20
CA ALA A 358 7.74 14.02 12.29
C ALA A 358 7.41 12.75 13.08
N SER A 359 8.43 12.20 13.74
CA SER A 359 8.20 11.12 14.70
C SER A 359 7.47 11.67 15.93
N PHE A 360 6.61 10.84 16.52
CA PHE A 360 5.96 11.17 17.78
C PHE A 360 7.00 11.48 18.88
N ASP A 361 8.15 10.80 18.85
CA ASP A 361 9.22 11.02 19.81
C ASP A 361 9.88 12.39 19.67
N ASP A 362 10.04 12.90 18.44
CA ASP A 362 10.63 14.22 18.21
C ASP A 362 9.64 15.34 18.54
N ILE A 363 8.34 15.16 18.24
CA ILE A 363 7.28 16.05 18.72
C ILE A 363 7.27 16.11 20.25
N MET A 364 7.41 14.97 20.92
CA MET A 364 7.46 14.90 22.38
C MET A 364 8.68 15.64 22.93
N LYS A 365 9.85 15.49 22.32
CA LYS A 365 11.06 16.26 22.70
C LYS A 365 10.86 17.76 22.47
N HIS A 366 10.34 18.16 21.29
CA HIS A 366 10.10 19.54 20.92
C HIS A 366 9.18 20.23 21.93
N CYS A 367 8.06 19.58 22.29
CA CYS A 367 7.11 20.09 23.27
C CYS A 367 7.56 19.90 24.74
N SER A 368 8.83 19.52 24.99
CA SER A 368 9.39 19.29 26.33
C SER A 368 8.60 18.26 27.16
N ILE A 369 8.04 17.24 26.50
CA ILE A 369 7.20 16.21 27.09
C ILE A 369 8.06 15.01 27.49
N SER A 370 8.05 14.65 28.77
CA SER A 370 8.69 13.42 29.24
C SER A 370 7.90 12.18 28.79
N LYS A 371 8.45 11.41 27.85
CA LYS A 371 7.88 10.14 27.38
C LYS A 371 7.58 9.16 28.52
N ALA A 372 8.52 8.99 29.46
CA ALA A 372 8.35 8.11 30.61
C ALA A 372 7.16 8.52 31.50
N LYS A 373 7.01 9.81 31.78
CA LYS A 373 5.90 10.34 32.60
C LYS A 373 4.56 10.21 31.86
N THR A 374 4.53 10.52 30.56
CA THR A 374 3.30 10.41 29.76
C THR A 374 2.84 8.96 29.63
N MET A 375 3.76 8.01 29.40
CA MET A 375 3.44 6.59 29.34
C MET A 375 2.94 6.06 30.68
N TRP A 376 3.52 6.51 31.80
CA TRP A 376 3.06 6.10 33.14
C TRP A 376 1.69 6.67 33.51
N THR A 377 1.42 7.93 33.17
CA THR A 377 0.14 8.60 33.46
C THR A 377 -0.95 8.29 32.43
N ASN A 378 -0.58 7.74 31.28
CA ASN A 378 -1.43 7.57 30.10
C ASN A 378 -2.20 8.86 29.73
N HIS A 379 -1.55 10.02 29.91
CA HIS A 379 -2.22 11.31 29.78
C HIS A 379 -1.26 12.43 29.35
N LEU A 380 -1.68 13.22 28.37
CA LEU A 380 -1.06 14.49 28.00
C LEU A 380 -1.80 15.64 28.68
N VAL A 381 -1.07 16.49 29.42
CA VAL A 381 -1.66 17.70 30.01
C VAL A 381 -1.98 18.75 28.94
N ARG A 382 -2.85 19.72 29.27
CA ARG A 382 -3.35 20.70 28.31
C ARG A 382 -2.26 21.51 27.60
N SER A 383 -1.18 21.88 28.29
CA SER A 383 -0.05 22.59 27.67
C SER A 383 0.66 21.75 26.61
N HIS A 384 0.84 20.45 26.84
CA HIS A 384 1.42 19.53 25.86
C HIS A 384 0.54 19.41 24.62
N ILE A 385 -0.77 19.23 24.82
CA ILE A 385 -1.74 19.15 23.72
C ILE A 385 -1.74 20.45 22.91
N ASN A 386 -1.68 21.60 23.58
CA ASN A 386 -1.64 22.90 22.91
C ASN A 386 -0.36 23.07 22.08
N CYS A 387 0.80 22.64 22.57
CA CYS A 387 2.04 22.68 21.80
C CYS A 387 1.95 21.81 20.54
N ILE A 388 1.49 20.56 20.66
CA ILE A 388 1.33 19.66 19.51
C ILE A 388 0.32 20.23 18.49
N ARG A 389 -0.78 20.82 18.97
CA ARG A 389 -1.76 21.48 18.10
C ARG A 389 -1.16 22.66 17.35
N SER A 390 -0.38 23.53 18.02
CA SER A 390 0.28 24.67 17.37
C SER A 390 1.13 24.21 16.19
N LEU A 391 1.96 23.18 16.39
CA LEU A 391 2.78 22.61 15.31
C LEU A 391 1.92 22.15 14.11
N ILE A 392 0.82 21.46 14.38
CA ILE A 392 -0.10 20.98 13.33
C ILE A 392 -0.77 22.16 12.62
N ASP A 393 -1.30 23.11 13.38
CA ASP A 393 -2.04 24.26 12.87
C ASP A 393 -1.14 25.15 12.00
N GLU A 394 0.10 25.42 12.43
CA GLU A 394 1.10 26.19 11.66
C GLU A 394 1.46 25.52 10.33
N ASN A 395 1.55 24.19 10.31
CA ASN A 395 1.77 23.43 9.07
C ASN A 395 0.52 23.48 8.15
N HIS A 396 -0.68 23.38 8.72
CA HIS A 396 -1.93 23.46 7.96
C HIS A 396 -2.16 24.86 7.37
N GLU A 397 -1.73 25.92 8.06
CA GLU A 397 -1.73 27.30 7.53
C GLU A 397 -0.83 27.45 6.28
N LYS A 398 0.20 26.61 6.15
CA LYS A 398 1.03 26.49 4.93
C LYS A 398 0.47 25.50 3.90
N ASN A 399 -0.77 25.03 4.07
CA ASN A 399 -1.43 24.02 3.23
C ASN A 399 -0.75 22.64 3.21
N LEU A 400 0.04 22.30 4.24
CA LEU A 400 0.67 20.99 4.36
C LEU A 400 -0.23 20.03 5.12
N LYS A 401 -0.39 18.80 4.61
CA LYS A 401 -0.99 17.72 5.40
C LYS A 401 0.05 17.13 6.34
N THR A 402 -0.26 17.09 7.63
CA THR A 402 0.66 16.59 8.66
C THR A 402 0.55 15.07 8.84
N ARG A 403 1.69 14.38 8.89
CA ARG A 403 1.82 12.96 9.22
C ARG A 403 2.65 12.79 10.49
N ILE A 404 2.13 12.08 11.49
CA ILE A 404 2.87 11.73 12.70
C ILE A 404 3.03 10.23 12.75
N TRP A 405 4.28 9.75 12.81
CA TRP A 405 4.60 8.32 12.84
C TRP A 405 5.22 7.90 14.18
N GLY A 406 5.25 6.60 14.47
CA GLY A 406 5.80 6.08 15.73
C GLY A 406 4.94 6.35 16.98
N VAL A 407 3.64 6.58 16.81
CA VAL A 407 2.70 6.74 17.95
C VAL A 407 2.55 5.42 18.73
N PRO A 408 2.38 5.46 20.07
CA PRO A 408 2.11 4.25 20.86
C PRO A 408 0.85 3.52 20.37
N ALA A 409 0.91 2.18 20.40
CA ALA A 409 -0.16 1.28 19.95
C ALA A 409 -1.32 1.13 20.96
#